data_AF-K1TGW4-F1
#
_entry.id   AF-K1TGW4-F1
#
_cell.length_a   1.000
_cell.length_b   1.000
_cell.length_c   1.000
_cell.angle_alpha   90.00
_cell.angle_beta   90.00
_cell.angle_gamma   90.00
#
_symmetry.space_group_name_H-M   'P 1'
#
loop_
_entity.id
_entity.type
_entity.pdbx_description
1 polymer ?
#
loop_
_entity_poly.entity_id
_entity_poly.type
_entity_poly.pdbx_seq_one_letter_code
_entity_poly.pdbx_strand_id
1 'polypeptide(L)' 'MLNDFTGADKVYIACGYTDLRKGIDGLARLVQQQFELDPFTNTLFLFCGRR' A
#
# COMPACT_ATOMS: atom_id res chain seq x y z
N MET A 1 -2.64 -14.46 9.66
CA MET A 1 -3.34 -13.16 9.62
C MET A 1 -2.32 -12.09 9.96
N LEU A 2 -2.35 -10.93 9.30
CA LEU A 2 -1.61 -9.74 9.77
C LEU A 2 -2.26 -9.30 11.09
N ASN A 3 -1.77 -9.84 12.20
CA ASN A 3 -2.29 -9.56 13.54
C ASN A 3 -1.42 -8.58 14.31
N ASP A 4 -0.27 -8.22 13.74
CA ASP A 4 0.68 -7.32 14.36
C ASP A 4 1.05 -6.19 13.40
N PHE A 5 0.70 -4.97 13.80
CA PHE A 5 0.99 -3.73 13.09
C PHE A 5 1.90 -2.82 13.92
N THR A 6 2.39 -3.26 15.09
CA THR A 6 3.17 -2.40 16.01
C THR A 6 4.54 -2.03 15.44
N GLY A 7 5.00 -2.75 14.41
CA GLY A 7 6.27 -2.47 13.74
C GLY A 7 6.22 -1.38 12.68
N ALA A 8 5.04 -0.89 12.27
CA ALA A 8 4.92 0.15 11.25
C ALA A 8 4.65 1.52 11.88
N ASP A 9 5.36 2.55 11.42
CA ASP A 9 5.18 3.92 11.89
C ASP A 9 3.83 4.49 11.46
N LYS A 10 3.36 4.03 10.28
CA LYS A 10 2.12 4.48 9.65
C LYS A 10 1.44 3.34 8.92
N VAL A 11 0.12 3.41 8.83
CA VAL A 11 -0.71 2.49 8.06
C VAL A 11 -1.65 3.29 7.16
N TYR A 12 -1.61 3.04 5.85
CA TYR A 12 -2.51 3.63 4.87
C TYR A 12 -3.35 2.56 4.19
N ILE A 13 -4.63 2.85 3.99
CA ILE A 13 -5.55 2.01 3.23
C ILE A 13 -5.95 2.78 1.97
N ALA A 14 -5.63 2.22 0.79
CA ALA A 14 -6.10 2.76 -0.47
C ALA A 14 -7.61 2.51 -0.59
N CYS A 15 -8.41 3.58 -0.50
CA CYS A 15 -9.86 3.50 -0.63
C CYS A 15 -10.24 3.25 -2.09
N GLY A 16 -10.98 2.17 -2.34
CA GLY A 16 -11.45 1.78 -3.67
C GLY A 16 -10.67 0.63 -4.28
N TYR A 17 -10.94 0.36 -5.56
CA TYR A 17 -10.31 -0.76 -6.27
C TYR A 17 -8.87 -0.42 -6.67
N THR A 18 -7.93 -1.29 -6.32
CA THR A 18 -6.56 -1.28 -6.82
C THR A 18 -6.31 -2.53 -7.64
N ASP A 19 -5.78 -2.36 -8.84
CA ASP A 19 -5.31 -3.49 -9.64
C ASP A 19 -4.02 -4.08 -9.04
N LEU A 20 -4.16 -5.20 -8.34
CA LEU A 20 -3.06 -5.92 -7.70
C LEU A 20 -2.14 -6.64 -8.71
N ARG A 21 -2.53 -6.73 -10.00
CA ARG A 21 -1.68 -7.33 -11.05
C ARG A 21 -0.46 -6.46 -11.38
N LYS A 22 -0.44 -5.21 -10.92
CA LYS A 22 0.70 -4.29 -11.03
C LYS A 22 1.96 -4.75 -10.26
N GLY A 23 1.82 -5.73 -9.36
CA GLY A 23 2.92 -6.22 -8.53
C GLY A 23 3.46 -5.15 -7.57
N ILE A 24 4.55 -5.48 -6.86
CA ILE A 24 5.10 -4.60 -5.81
C ILE A 24 5.59 -3.27 -6.40
N ASP A 25 6.37 -3.31 -7.48
CA ASP A 25 6.92 -2.09 -8.09
C ASP A 25 5.84 -1.16 -8.63
N GLY A 26 4.80 -1.72 -9.26
CA GLY A 26 3.69 -0.95 -9.78
C GLY A 26 2.79 -0.37 -8.68
N LEU A 27 2.65 -1.07 -7.55
CA LEU A 27 1.97 -0.55 -6.36
C LEU A 27 2.80 0.53 -5.66
N ALA A 28 4.12 0.35 -5.52
CA ALA A 28 5.02 1.37 -4.98
C ALA A 28 5.00 2.65 -5.83
N ARG A 29 5.02 2.50 -7.17
CA ARG A 29 4.85 3.63 -8.09
C ARG A 29 3.50 4.32 -7.93
N LEU A 30 2.43 3.56 -7.70
CA LEU A 30 1.11 4.13 -7.41
C LEU A 30 1.14 4.97 -6.13
N VAL A 31 1.77 4.47 -5.06
CA VAL A 31 1.95 5.21 -3.80
C VAL A 31 2.69 6.53 -4.03
N GLN A 32 3.77 6.52 -4.80
CA GLN A 32 4.53 7.73 -5.11
C GLN A 32 3.77 8.70 -6.00
N GLN A 33 3.17 8.22 -7.08
CA GLN A 33 2.64 9.09 -8.13
C GLN A 33 1.20 9.54 -7.91
N GLN A 34 0.39 8.70 -7.26
CA GLN A 34 -1.03 8.97 -7.09
C GLN A 34 -1.36 9.45 -5.68
N PHE A 35 -0.68 8.91 -4.66
CA PHE A 35 -0.89 9.33 -3.28
C PHE A 35 0.17 10.33 -2.80
N GLU A 36 1.21 10.61 -3.59
CA GLU A 36 2.30 11.52 -3.24
C GLU A 36 2.99 11.16 -1.91
N LEU A 37 3.04 9.84 -1.61
CA LEU A 37 3.66 9.28 -0.41
C LEU A 37 4.94 8.52 -0.75
N ASP A 38 5.82 8.36 0.24
CA ASP A 38 7.05 7.57 0.09
C ASP A 38 6.82 6.09 0.50
N PRO A 39 6.80 5.14 -0.46
CA PRO A 39 6.62 3.71 -0.19
C PRO A 39 7.86 3.06 0.45
N PHE A 40 9.01 3.74 0.52
CA PHE A 40 10.26 3.19 1.04
C PHE A 40 10.51 3.56 2.52
N THR A 41 9.47 4.04 3.20
CA THR A 41 9.47 4.29 4.65
C THR A 41 8.95 3.07 5.41
N ASN A 42 9.06 3.08 6.74
CA ASN A 42 8.50 2.07 7.62
C ASN A 42 6.96 2.19 7.72
N THR A 43 6.28 2.09 6.58
CA THR A 43 4.86 2.35 6.41
C THR A 43 4.19 1.16 5.74
N LEU A 44 3.05 0.72 6.27
CA LEU A 44 2.23 -0.30 5.65
C LEU A 44 1.19 0.32 4.71
N PHE A 45 1.19 -0.12 3.45
CA PHE A 45 0.18 0.24 2.46
C PHE A 45 -0.72 -0.97 2.17
N LEU A 46 -2.01 -0.81 2.40
CA LEU A 46 -3.04 -1.82 2.19
C LEU A 46 -3.87 -1.46 0.96
N PHE A 47 -4.08 -2.45 0.09
CA PHE A 47 -4.78 -2.28 -1.18
C PHE A 47 -5.95 -3.26 -1.29
N CYS A 48 -7.07 -2.77 -1.81
CA CYS A 48 -8.26 -3.60 -2.03
C CYS A 48 -8.33 -4.06 -3.49
N GLY A 49 -8.02 -5.34 -3.72
CA GLY A 49 -8.24 -6.00 -5.01
C GLY A 49 -9.72 -6.32 -5.26
N ARG A 50 -10.01 -6.76 -6.49
CA ARG A 50 -11.27 -7.44 -6.83
C ARG A 50 -11.03 -8.94 -6.87
N ARG A 51 -12.03 -9.70 -6.45
CA ARG A 51 -12.03 -11.16 -6.55
C ARG A 51 -12.35 -11.59 -7.97
#